data_AF-A0A5E4IA93-F1
#
_entry.id   AF-A0A5E4IA93-F1
#
_cell.length_a   1.000
_cell.length_b   1.000
_cell.length_c   1.000
_cell.angle_alpha   90.00
_cell.angle_beta   90.00
_cell.angle_gamma   90.00
#
_symmetry.space_group_name_H-M   'P 1'
#
loop_
_entity.id
_entity.type
_entity.pdbx_description
1 polymer ?
#
loop_
_entity_poly.entity_id
_entity_poly.type
_entity_poly.pdbx_seq_one_letter_code
_entity_poly.pdbx_strand_id
1 'polypeptide(L)'
;MKEKCCDVLGKELKSGKKFVINRTASGEEWIPAFVQKVDAEKCTGCGSCIRVCLGNCYELKEVLVNGKKKKVSVVVRPENCFGDCHCHKVCPVTGGAMICKPKEILY
;
A
#
# COMPACT_ATOMS: atom_id res chain seq x y z
N MET A 1 8.98 -0.59 -26.27
CA MET A 1 8.47 -0.17 -24.95
C MET A 1 8.76 -1.31 -23.99
N LYS A 2 9.60 -1.13 -22.96
CA LYS A 2 9.80 -2.18 -21.96
C LYS A 2 8.51 -2.26 -21.14
N GLU A 3 7.75 -3.35 -21.29
CA GLU A 3 6.67 -3.65 -20.35
C GLU A 3 7.28 -3.59 -18.95
N LYS A 4 6.78 -2.69 -18.10
CA LYS A 4 7.26 -2.63 -16.73
C LYS A 4 6.88 -3.93 -16.05
N CYS A 5 7.90 -4.70 -15.68
CA CYS A 5 7.73 -6.01 -15.07
C CYS A 5 7.01 -5.91 -13.71
N CYS A 6 7.16 -4.78 -12.99
CA CYS A 6 6.77 -4.68 -11.60
C CYS A 6 6.06 -3.38 -11.18
N ASP A 7 5.32 -3.45 -10.06
CA ASP A 7 4.74 -2.30 -9.36
C ASP A 7 5.79 -1.53 -8.51
N VAL A 8 5.37 -0.45 -7.85
CA VAL A 8 6.21 0.36 -6.93
C VAL A 8 6.84 -0.45 -5.80
N LEU A 9 6.31 -1.63 -5.47
CA LEU A 9 6.86 -2.53 -4.46
C LEU A 9 7.82 -3.57 -5.06
N GLY A 10 8.01 -3.59 -6.37
CA GLY A 10 8.82 -4.57 -7.08
C GLY A 10 8.10 -5.89 -7.33
N LYS A 11 6.77 -5.95 -7.16
CA LYS A 11 5.99 -7.16 -7.39
C LYS A 11 5.68 -7.33 -8.87
N GLU A 12 5.91 -8.54 -9.38
CA GLU A 12 5.63 -8.89 -10.77
C GLU A 12 4.14 -8.71 -11.13
N LEU A 13 3.92 -8.19 -12.34
CA LEU A 13 2.61 -7.94 -12.88
C LEU A 13 2.21 -9.04 -13.88
N LYS A 14 0.92 -9.38 -13.89
CA LYS A 14 0.40 -10.41 -14.79
C LYS A 14 0.45 -9.92 -16.24
N SER A 15 1.05 -10.73 -17.12
CA SER A 15 1.03 -10.50 -18.56
C SER A 15 -0.40 -10.39 -19.09
N GLY A 16 -0.62 -9.50 -20.05
CA GLY A 16 -1.94 -9.25 -20.67
C GLY A 16 -2.86 -8.31 -19.89
N LYS A 17 -2.44 -7.79 -18.73
CA LYS A 17 -3.22 -6.80 -17.97
C LYS A 17 -2.67 -5.38 -18.12
N LYS A 18 -3.57 -4.40 -18.12
CA LYS A 18 -3.23 -2.97 -18.09
C LYS A 18 -3.46 -2.43 -16.69
N PHE A 19 -2.59 -1.53 -16.25
CA PHE A 19 -2.64 -0.92 -14.93
C PHE A 19 -2.58 0.60 -15.03
N VAL A 20 -3.00 1.28 -13.97
CA VAL A 20 -2.76 2.71 -13.79
C VAL A 20 -1.25 2.98 -13.85
N ILE A 21 -0.87 4.02 -14.59
CA ILE A 21 0.51 4.48 -14.74
C ILE A 21 0.58 5.93 -14.26
N ASN A 22 1.58 6.21 -13.42
CA ASN A 22 1.98 7.57 -13.05
C ASN A 22 3.34 7.90 -13.67
N ARG A 23 3.73 9.17 -13.61
CA ARG A 23 5.04 9.65 -14.06
C ARG A 23 5.78 10.36 -12.93
N THR A 24 7.09 10.16 -12.84
CA THR A 24 7.97 10.94 -11.97
C THR A 24 8.21 12.33 -12.57
N ALA A 25 8.87 13.22 -11.81
CA ALA A 25 9.25 14.55 -12.28
C ALA A 25 10.16 14.51 -13.53
N SER A 26 10.97 13.45 -13.71
CA SER A 26 11.79 13.24 -14.90
C SER A 26 11.03 12.63 -16.08
N GLY A 27 9.73 12.35 -15.93
CA GLY A 27 8.91 11.70 -16.95
C GLY A 27 8.98 10.18 -16.96
N GLU A 28 9.75 9.56 -16.06
CA GLU A 28 9.79 8.11 -15.93
C GLU A 28 8.44 7.59 -15.46
N GLU A 29 7.83 6.72 -16.25
CA GLU A 29 6.57 6.10 -15.87
C GLU A 29 6.78 5.12 -14.70
N TRP A 30 5.76 4.81 -13.91
CA TRP A 30 5.78 3.75 -12.90
C TRP A 30 4.37 3.28 -12.59
N ILE A 31 4.23 2.08 -12.00
CA ILE A 31 2.93 1.48 -11.70
C ILE A 31 2.67 1.60 -10.19
N PRO A 32 1.78 2.53 -9.77
CA PRO A 32 1.41 2.67 -8.36
C PRO A 32 0.68 1.46 -7.81
N ALA A 33 0.81 1.25 -6.50
CA ALA A 33 0.06 0.26 -5.75
C ALA A 33 -0.70 0.91 -4.60
N PHE A 34 -2.02 0.74 -4.60
CA PHE A 34 -2.94 1.41 -3.68
C PHE A 34 -3.26 0.51 -2.50
N VAL A 35 -3.34 1.09 -1.30
CA VAL A 35 -3.69 0.33 -0.11
C VAL A 35 -5.10 -0.26 -0.22
N GLN A 36 -5.23 -1.54 0.12
CA GLN A 36 -6.50 -2.24 0.20
C GLN A 36 -6.87 -2.53 1.66
N LYS A 37 -5.89 -2.97 2.46
CA LYS A 37 -6.06 -3.28 3.88
C LYS A 37 -4.72 -3.28 4.61
N VAL A 38 -4.77 -3.35 5.93
CA VAL A 38 -3.63 -3.66 6.80
C VAL A 38 -3.82 -5.08 7.33
N ASP A 39 -2.74 -5.88 7.30
CA ASP A 39 -2.68 -7.18 7.95
C ASP A 39 -2.59 -6.97 9.47
N ALA A 40 -3.70 -7.20 10.17
CA ALA A 40 -3.82 -6.97 11.61
C ALA A 40 -2.99 -7.98 12.44
N GLU A 41 -2.76 -9.18 11.92
CA GLU A 41 -1.94 -10.20 12.57
C GLU A 41 -0.48 -9.74 12.62
N LYS A 42 0.02 -9.21 11.50
CA LYS A 42 1.40 -8.69 11.40
C LYS A 42 1.59 -7.30 12.01
N CYS A 43 0.58 -6.43 11.94
CA CYS A 43 0.70 -5.05 12.39
C CYS A 43 1.12 -4.95 13.86
N THR A 44 2.11 -4.12 14.19
CA THR A 44 2.58 -3.93 15.57
C THR A 44 1.94 -2.73 16.27
N GLY A 45 1.11 -1.95 15.58
CA GLY A 45 0.49 -0.74 16.14
C GLY A 45 1.44 0.46 16.25
N CYS A 46 2.63 0.42 15.63
CA CYS A 46 3.66 1.47 15.75
C CYS A 46 3.26 2.85 15.20
N GLY A 47 2.30 2.94 14.28
CA GLY A 47 1.83 4.21 13.72
C GLY A 47 2.71 4.84 12.64
N SER A 48 3.83 4.23 12.22
CA SER A 48 4.71 4.81 11.17
C SER A 48 3.97 5.12 9.86
N CYS A 49 3.02 4.27 9.47
CA CYS A 49 2.18 4.48 8.29
C CYS A 49 1.30 5.74 8.40
N ILE A 50 0.84 6.11 9.59
CA ILE A 50 0.06 7.33 9.82
C ILE A 50 0.97 8.55 9.65
N ARG A 51 2.17 8.50 10.23
CA ARG A 51 3.12 9.62 10.20
C ARG A 51 3.59 9.98 8.78
N VAL A 52 3.76 8.99 7.91
CA VAL A 52 4.29 9.23 6.55
C VAL A 52 3.22 9.41 5.48
N CYS A 53 1.96 9.03 5.75
CA CYS A 53 0.92 9.04 4.73
C CYS A 53 0.34 10.44 4.56
N LEU A 54 0.76 11.13 3.49
CA LEU A 54 0.24 12.47 3.14
C LEU A 54 -1.27 12.49 2.85
N GLY A 55 -1.83 11.36 2.38
CA GLY A 55 -3.28 11.21 2.15
C GLY A 55 -4.11 10.97 3.43
N ASN A 56 -3.46 10.89 4.60
CA ASN A 56 -4.10 10.57 5.88
C ASN A 56 -4.96 9.28 5.80
N CYS A 57 -4.51 8.23 5.12
CA CYS A 57 -5.35 7.04 4.87
C CYS A 57 -5.61 6.16 6.11
N TYR A 58 -4.93 6.39 7.23
CA TYR A 58 -4.83 5.45 8.34
C TYR A 58 -5.17 6.05 9.71
N GLU A 59 -5.67 5.21 10.61
CA GLU A 59 -5.87 5.49 12.04
C GLU A 59 -5.46 4.26 12.87
N LEU A 60 -5.12 4.46 14.16
CA LEU A 60 -4.94 3.33 15.09
C LEU A 60 -6.26 3.02 15.79
N LYS A 61 -6.71 1.77 15.69
CA LYS A 61 -7.91 1.28 16.40
C LYS A 61 -7.61 0.00 17.17
N GLU A 62 -8.30 -0.20 18.28
CA GLU A 62 -8.30 -1.47 18.99
C GLU A 62 -9.25 -2.43 18.28
N VAL A 63 -8.73 -3.60 17.89
CA VAL A 63 -9.52 -4.66 17.25
C VAL A 63 -9.17 -6.00 17.89
N LEU A 64 -10.05 -7.00 17.71
CA LEU A 64 -9.76 -8.37 18.11
C LEU A 64 -8.94 -9.06 17.02
N VAL A 65 -7.75 -9.54 17.38
CA VAL A 65 -6.87 -10.35 16.53
C VAL A 65 -6.59 -11.64 17.27
N ASN A 66 -7.01 -12.79 16.72
CA ASN A 66 -6.84 -14.11 17.35
C ASN A 66 -7.36 -14.15 18.80
N GLY A 67 -8.54 -13.57 19.04
CA GLY A 67 -9.19 -13.52 20.35
C GLY A 67 -8.57 -12.53 21.35
N LYS A 68 -7.52 -11.78 20.96
CA LYS A 68 -6.87 -10.79 21.83
C LYS A 68 -7.10 -9.38 21.30
N LYS A 69 -7.37 -8.43 22.20
CA LYS A 69 -7.41 -7.00 21.87
C LYS A 69 -6.01 -6.53 21.49
N LYS A 70 -5.89 -5.91 20.32
CA LYS A 70 -4.64 -5.40 19.78
C LYS A 70 -4.90 -4.07 19.11
N LYS A 71 -4.05 -3.08 19.39
CA LYS A 71 -4.08 -1.79 18.70
C LYS A 71 -3.34 -1.93 17.37
N VAL A 72 -4.06 -1.75 16.26
CA VAL A 72 -3.52 -1.91 14.90
C VAL A 72 -3.84 -0.69 14.06
N SER A 73 -3.05 -0.50 13.00
CA SER A 73 -3.40 0.48 11.97
C SER A 73 -4.55 -0.06 11.12
N VAL A 74 -5.54 0.77 10.84
CA VAL A 74 -6.66 0.48 9.96
C VAL A 74 -6.73 1.51 8.84
N VAL A 75 -7.15 1.07 7.65
CA VAL A 75 -7.40 1.97 6.52
C VAL A 75 -8.77 2.60 6.72
N VAL A 76 -8.84 3.93 6.76
CA VAL A 76 -10.08 4.69 6.98
C VAL A 76 -10.45 5.57 5.80
N ARG A 77 -9.47 5.95 4.97
CA ARG A 77 -9.64 6.82 3.80
C ARG A 77 -8.84 6.28 2.62
N PRO A 78 -9.16 5.08 2.10
CA PRO A 78 -8.42 4.45 1.00
C PRO A 78 -8.43 5.28 -0.29
N GLU A 79 -9.48 6.07 -0.52
CA GLU A 79 -9.67 6.96 -1.67
C GLU A 79 -8.58 8.05 -1.78
N ASN A 80 -7.94 8.41 -0.66
CA ASN A 80 -6.86 9.40 -0.63
C ASN A 80 -5.48 8.80 -0.93
N CYS A 81 -5.38 7.50 -1.19
CA CYS A 81 -4.09 6.84 -1.38
C CYS A 81 -3.48 7.22 -2.74
N PHE A 82 -2.27 7.78 -2.74
CA PHE A 82 -1.53 8.12 -3.96
C PHE A 82 -0.87 6.91 -4.65
N GLY A 83 -0.80 5.79 -3.95
CA GLY A 83 -0.23 4.55 -4.46
C GLY A 83 1.30 4.50 -4.47
N ASP A 84 1.95 5.38 -3.71
CA ASP A 84 3.41 5.53 -3.55
C ASP A 84 4.04 4.48 -2.60
N CYS A 85 3.23 3.86 -1.74
CA CYS A 85 3.62 2.81 -0.81
C CYS A 85 4.73 3.17 0.19
N HIS A 86 4.95 4.45 0.51
CA HIS A 86 5.87 4.84 1.58
C HIS A 86 5.48 4.21 2.93
N CYS A 87 4.18 4.11 3.20
CA CYS A 87 3.65 3.43 4.40
C CYS A 87 4.07 1.96 4.51
N HIS A 88 4.21 1.26 3.39
CA HIS A 88 4.66 -0.13 3.33
C HIS A 88 6.17 -0.21 3.56
N LYS A 89 6.95 0.66 2.92
CA LYS A 89 8.42 0.68 3.01
C LYS A 89 8.94 1.12 4.39
N VAL A 90 8.26 2.05 5.07
CA VAL A 90 8.63 2.49 6.43
C VAL A 90 8.16 1.53 7.53
N CYS A 91 7.38 0.51 7.19
CA CYS A 91 6.83 -0.40 8.18
C CYS A 91 7.95 -1.23 8.82
N PRO A 92 8.03 -1.33 10.15
CA PRO A 92 9.06 -2.14 10.81
C PRO A 92 8.80 -3.65 10.68
N VAL A 93 7.62 -4.06 10.21
CA VAL A 93 7.32 -5.46 9.90
C VAL A 93 8.04 -5.83 8.60
N THR A 94 8.79 -6.93 8.62
CA THR A 94 9.43 -7.49 7.42
C THR A 94 8.41 -7.69 6.30
N GLY A 95 8.65 -7.04 5.15
CA GLY A 95 7.75 -7.09 4.00
C GLY A 95 6.45 -6.29 4.17
N GLY A 96 6.33 -5.47 5.22
CA GLY A 96 5.23 -4.54 5.47
C GLY A 96 3.90 -5.19 5.86
N ALA A 97 3.20 -4.60 6.83
CA ALA A 97 1.81 -4.99 7.15
C ALA A 97 0.76 -4.43 6.16
N MET A 98 1.15 -3.55 5.24
CA MET A 98 0.24 -2.82 4.35
C MET A 98 0.07 -3.63 3.09
N ILE A 99 -1.17 -4.00 2.78
CA ILE A 99 -1.52 -4.76 1.58
C ILE A 99 -1.88 -3.76 0.50
N CYS A 100 -0.88 -3.40 -0.31
CA CYS A 100 -1.04 -2.54 -1.47
C CYS A 100 -1.08 -3.37 -2.75
N LYS A 101 -1.95 -2.97 -3.69
CA LYS A 101 -2.11 -3.62 -5.01
C LYS A 101 -2.20 -2.58 -6.13
N PRO A 102 -1.60 -2.85 -7.30
CA PRO A 102 -1.79 -2.00 -8.47
C PRO A 102 -3.25 -2.02 -8.92
N LYS A 103 -3.71 -0.90 -9.47
CA LYS A 103 -5.08 -0.77 -9.97
C LYS A 103 -5.12 -1.16 -11.45
N GLU A 104 -5.83 -2.23 -11.75
CA GLU A 104 -6.09 -2.69 -13.13
C GLU A 104 -7.04 -1.70 -13.83
N ILE A 105 -6.79 -1.45 -15.11
CA ILE A 105 -7.69 -0.69 -15.99
C ILE A 105 -8.36 -1.70 -16.92
N LEU A 106 -9.69 -1.82 -16.80
CA LEU A 106 -10.51 -2.57 -17.74
C LEU A 106 -10.90 -1.60 -18.87
N TYR A 107 -10.45 -1.89 -20.08
CA TYR A 107 -11.01 -1.33 -21.33
C TYR A 107 -11.64 -2.49 -22.08
#